data_AF-A0AAN4PNS5-F1
#
_entry.id   AF-A0AAN4PNS5-F1
#
_cell.length_a   1.000
_cell.length_b   1.000
_cell.length_c   1.000
_cell.angle_alpha   90.00
_cell.angle_beta   90.00
_cell.angle_gamma   90.00
#
_symmetry.space_group_name_H-M   'P 1'
#
loop_
_entity.id
_entity.type
_entity.pdbx_description
1 polymer ?
#
loop_
_entity_poly.entity_id
_entity_poly.type
_entity_poly.pdbx_seq_one_letter_code
_entity_poly.pdbx_strand_id
1 'polypeptide(L)'
;MSPLTYKPKSAVVCDLADFICRSNSRVAEFTAAVESARKPENGGQNEMDQERIYTLEDYIKFLDSFIRWAPKVSCNRDEVPNKILVFY
;
A
#
# COMPACT_ATOMS: atom_id res chain seq x y z
N MET A 1 -18.10 9.32 -7.54
CA MET A 1 -17.71 9.26 -6.12
C MET A 1 -16.44 8.43 -6.04
N SER A 2 -15.41 8.91 -5.35
CA SER A 2 -14.19 8.12 -5.19
C SER A 2 -14.49 6.88 -4.35
N PRO A 3 -14.03 5.69 -4.74
CA PRO A 3 -14.24 4.45 -3.99
C PRO A 3 -13.45 4.41 -2.67
N LEU A 4 -12.50 5.34 -2.50
CA LEU A 4 -11.69 5.50 -1.29
C LEU A 4 -12.36 6.49 -0.33
N THR A 5 -12.49 6.10 0.93
CA THR A 5 -12.95 6.95 2.03
C THR A 5 -11.78 7.64 2.73
N TYR A 6 -10.60 7.01 2.71
CA TYR A 6 -9.38 7.58 3.25
C TYR A 6 -8.85 8.76 2.43
N LYS A 7 -8.45 9.83 3.11
CA LYS A 7 -7.78 11.00 2.51
C LYS A 7 -6.28 10.97 2.86
N PRO A 8 -5.38 10.77 1.88
CA PRO A 8 -3.94 10.77 2.13
C PRO A 8 -3.44 12.13 2.64
N LYS A 9 -2.31 12.13 3.33
CA LYS A 9 -1.66 13.34 3.86
C LYS A 9 -0.45 13.76 3.04
N SER A 10 0.26 12.80 2.45
CA SER A 10 1.37 13.02 1.54
C SER A 10 0.84 13.45 0.17
N ALA A 11 1.36 14.55 -0.37
CA ALA A 11 0.95 15.07 -1.68
C ALA A 11 1.10 14.01 -2.79
N VAL A 12 2.19 13.24 -2.79
CA VAL A 12 2.43 12.18 -3.79
C VAL A 12 1.39 11.07 -3.69
N VAL A 13 0.94 10.74 -2.48
CA VAL A 13 -0.08 9.69 -2.30
C VAL A 13 -1.48 10.21 -2.60
N CYS A 14 -1.75 11.50 -2.37
CA CYS A 14 -2.95 12.16 -2.90
C CYS A 14 -3.00 12.08 -4.42
N ASP A 15 -1.91 12.44 -5.10
CA ASP A 15 -1.83 12.39 -6.57
C ASP A 15 -2.04 10.97 -7.12
N LEU A 16 -1.48 9.95 -6.44
CA LEU A 16 -1.71 8.56 -6.79
C LEU A 16 -3.17 8.14 -6.59
N ALA A 17 -3.76 8.47 -5.45
CA ALA A 17 -5.16 8.15 -5.16
C ALA A 17 -6.11 8.80 -6.18
N ASP A 18 -5.87 10.08 -6.50
CA ASP A 18 -6.60 10.82 -7.52
C ASP A 18 -6.39 10.21 -8.90
N PHE A 19 -5.15 9.84 -9.25
CA PHE A 19 -4.86 9.15 -10.48
C PHE A 19 -5.70 7.87 -10.58
N ILE A 20 -5.64 6.97 -9.60
CA ILE A 20 -6.38 5.70 -9.61
C ILE A 20 -7.90 5.95 -9.72
N CYS A 21 -8.45 6.86 -8.90
CA CYS A 21 -9.89 7.11 -8.81
C CYS A 21 -10.48 7.83 -10.04
N ARG A 22 -9.66 8.40 -10.92
CA ARG A 22 -10.12 9.03 -12.18
C ARG A 22 -10.66 8.01 -13.21
N SER A 23 -10.46 6.70 -13.04
CA SER A 23 -11.07 5.68 -13.91
C SER A 23 -11.50 4.45 -13.11
N ASN A 24 -12.73 4.01 -13.33
CA ASN A 24 -13.22 2.75 -12.76
C ASN A 24 -12.40 1.54 -13.24
N SER A 25 -11.83 1.58 -14.46
CA SER A 25 -10.96 0.51 -14.94
C SER A 25 -9.67 0.42 -14.12
N ARG A 26 -9.06 1.57 -13.79
CA ARG A 26 -7.84 1.63 -12.97
C ARG A 26 -8.12 1.23 -11.53
N VAL A 27 -9.26 1.62 -10.98
CA VAL A 27 -9.68 1.13 -9.65
C VAL A 27 -9.77 -0.40 -9.66
N ALA A 28 -10.35 -1.00 -10.69
CA ALA A 28 -10.45 -2.46 -10.83
C ALA A 28 -9.08 -3.11 -11.00
N GLU A 29 -8.21 -2.57 -11.85
CA GLU A 29 -6.84 -3.07 -12.07
C GLU A 29 -6.01 -3.02 -10.78
N PHE A 30 -6.02 -1.91 -10.05
CA PHE A 30 -5.29 -1.78 -8.79
C PHE A 30 -5.89 -2.64 -7.69
N THR A 31 -7.22 -2.77 -7.62
CA THR A 31 -7.86 -3.71 -6.69
C THR A 31 -7.43 -5.13 -6.99
N ALA A 32 -7.46 -5.55 -8.25
CA ALA A 32 -7.03 -6.89 -8.67
C ALA A 32 -5.53 -7.12 -8.41
N ALA A 33 -4.69 -6.10 -8.57
CA ALA A 33 -3.27 -6.17 -8.25
C ALA A 33 -3.03 -6.42 -6.76
N VAL A 34 -3.74 -5.69 -5.88
CA VAL A 34 -3.70 -5.91 -4.42
C VAL A 34 -4.20 -7.31 -4.08
N GLU A 35 -5.33 -7.73 -4.64
CA GLU A 35 -5.86 -9.09 -4.41
C GLU A 35 -4.89 -10.16 -4.89
N SER A 36 -4.24 -9.96 -6.04
CA SER A 36 -3.25 -10.88 -6.59
C SER A 36 -2.02 -10.97 -5.69
N ALA A 37 -1.46 -9.85 -5.25
CA ALA A 37 -0.27 -9.83 -4.39
C ALA A 37 -0.49 -10.58 -3.06
N ARG A 38 -1.72 -10.57 -2.55
CA ARG A 38 -2.10 -11.29 -1.33
C ARG A 38 -2.23 -12.80 -1.50
N LYS A 39 -2.25 -13.31 -2.74
CA LYS A 39 -2.39 -14.75 -2.97
C LYS A 39 -1.10 -15.46 -2.54
N PRO A 40 -1.17 -16.55 -1.75
CA PRO A 40 0.02 -17.27 -1.29
C PRO A 40 0.94 -17.72 -2.42
N GLU A 41 0.39 -18.06 -3.58
CA GLU A 41 1.16 -18.44 -4.77
C GLU A 41 2.05 -17.32 -5.35
N ASN A 42 1.77 -16.07 -5.02
CA ASN A 42 2.54 -14.90 -5.46
C ASN A 42 3.55 -14.42 -4.41
N GLY A 43 3.67 -15.10 -3.27
CA GLY A 43 4.69 -14.84 -2.26
C GLY A 43 4.41 -13.67 -1.30
N GLY A 44 3.59 -12.68 -1.68
CA GLY A 44 3.38 -11.46 -0.88
C GLY A 44 2.36 -11.56 0.26
N GLN A 45 1.78 -12.74 0.54
CA GLN A 45 0.72 -12.86 1.55
C GLN A 45 1.19 -12.48 2.95
N ASN A 46 2.36 -12.96 3.38
CA ASN A 46 2.85 -12.78 4.75
C ASN A 46 3.17 -11.31 5.03
N GLU A 47 3.81 -10.64 4.06
CA GLU A 47 4.22 -9.24 4.10
C GLU A 47 2.99 -8.33 4.11
N MET A 48 1.99 -8.64 3.27
CA MET A 48 0.74 -7.88 3.25
C MET A 48 -0.08 -8.08 4.52
N ASP A 49 -0.12 -9.28 5.09
CA ASP A 49 -0.79 -9.53 6.38
C ASP A 49 -0.04 -8.85 7.55
N GLN A 50 1.30 -8.82 7.52
CA GLN A 50 2.12 -8.12 8.51
C GLN A 50 1.83 -6.61 8.55
N GLU A 51 1.70 -5.98 7.38
CA GLU A 51 1.38 -4.55 7.25
C GLU A 51 -0.13 -4.26 7.20
N ARG A 52 -0.96 -5.29 7.39
CA ARG A 52 -2.45 -5.20 7.42
C ARG A 52 -3.06 -4.63 6.14
N ILE A 53 -2.49 -4.98 4.99
CA ILE A 53 -2.93 -4.54 3.66
C ILE A 53 -3.92 -5.56 3.11
N TYR A 54 -5.21 -5.34 3.35
CA TYR A 54 -6.27 -6.26 2.90
C TYR A 54 -6.97 -5.81 1.63
N THR A 55 -7.03 -4.50 1.41
CA THR A 55 -7.76 -3.85 0.33
C THR A 55 -6.93 -2.76 -0.34
N LEU A 56 -7.41 -2.25 -1.47
CA LEU A 56 -6.82 -1.07 -2.12
C LEU A 56 -6.75 0.14 -1.18
N GLU A 57 -7.75 0.34 -0.31
CA GLU A 57 -7.71 1.44 0.64
C GLU A 57 -6.61 1.24 1.70
N ASP A 58 -6.42 0.01 2.18
CA ASP A 58 -5.35 -0.29 3.14
C ASP A 58 -3.98 -0.11 2.51
N TYR A 59 -3.83 -0.44 1.23
CA TYR A 59 -2.61 -0.16 0.48
C TYR A 59 -2.31 1.34 0.40
N ILE A 60 -3.32 2.17 0.11
CA ILE A 60 -3.15 3.63 0.09
C ILE A 60 -2.78 4.17 1.48
N LYS A 61 -3.39 3.64 2.56
CA LYS A 61 -3.03 4.00 3.95
C LYS A 61 -1.60 3.60 4.30
N PHE A 62 -1.17 2.42 3.87
CA PHE A 62 0.19 1.93 4.05
C PHE A 62 1.18 2.85 3.33
N LEU A 63 0.96 3.13 2.03
CA LEU A 63 1.82 4.04 1.26
C LEU A 63 1.91 5.43 1.89
N ASP A 64 0.78 6.01 2.30
CA ASP A 64 0.77 7.33 2.94
C ASP A 64 1.56 7.33 4.24
N SER A 65 1.49 6.24 5.00
CA SER A 65 2.26 6.06 6.23
C SER A 65 3.74 5.80 5.94
N PHE A 66 4.06 5.03 4.90
CA PHE A 66 5.42 4.66 4.49
C PHE A 66 6.20 5.87 3.99
N ILE A 67 5.61 6.68 3.11
CA ILE A 67 6.25 7.91 2.59
C ILE A 67 6.53 8.92 3.70
N ARG A 68 5.69 8.95 4.75
CA ARG A 68 5.87 9.83 5.92
C ARG A 68 6.72 9.19 7.02
N TRP A 69 7.07 7.92 6.89
CA TRP A 69 7.84 7.20 7.90
C TRP A 69 9.32 7.54 7.77
N ALA A 70 9.95 7.78 8.93
CA ALA A 70 11.40 7.90 9.04
C ALA A 70 11.94 6.70 9.83
N PRO A 71 12.98 6.01 9.33
CA PRO A 71 13.55 4.87 10.04
C PRO A 71 14.19 5.34 11.35
N LYS A 72 14.03 4.54 12.41
CA LYS A 72 14.72 4.81 13.68
C LYS A 72 16.14 4.27 13.60
N VAL A 73 17.12 5.16 13.66
CA VAL A 73 18.56 4.83 13.59
C VAL A 73 19.05 3.93 14.73
N SER A 74 18.28 3.83 15.82
CA SER A 74 18.62 3.07 17.02
C SER A 74 17.98 1.68 17.11
N CYS A 75 17.29 1.21 16.06
CA CYS A 75 16.65 -0.10 16.09
C CYS A 75 17.58 -1.18 15.51
N ASN A 76 17.81 -2.25 16.27
CA ASN A 76 18.63 -3.40 15.85
C ASN A 76 17.87 -4.37 14.91
N ARG A 77 16.72 -3.97 14.37
CA ARG A 77 15.84 -4.82 13.55
C ARG A 77 15.81 -4.34 12.10
N ASP A 78 15.59 -5.28 11.18
CA ASP A 78 15.45 -5.08 9.73
C ASP A 78 14.15 -4.34 9.34
N GLU A 79 13.85 -3.20 9.97
CA GLU A 79 12.61 -2.44 9.72
C GLU A 79 12.51 -1.93 8.28
N VAL A 80 13.63 -1.46 7.71
CA VAL A 80 13.65 -0.96 6.33
C VAL A 80 13.45 -2.11 5.32
N PRO A 81 14.22 -3.22 5.36
CA PRO A 81 13.97 -4.38 4.51
C PRO A 81 12.52 -4.89 4.59
N ASN A 82 11.98 -5.06 5.80
CA ASN A 82 10.63 -5.57 6.00
C ASN A 82 9.56 -4.70 5.33
N LYS A 83 9.72 -3.37 5.37
CA LYS A 83 8.77 -2.47 4.68
C LYS A 83 8.92 -2.45 3.17
N ILE A 84 10.12 -2.75 2.65
CA ILE A 84 10.38 -2.82 1.21
C ILE A 84 9.91 -4.16 0.63
N LEU A 85 9.97 -5.25 1.40
CA LEU A 85 9.53 -6.58 0.95
C LEU A 85 8.04 -6.63 0.56
N VAL A 86 7.22 -5.72 1.08
CA VAL A 86 5.81 -5.54 0.65
C VAL A 86 5.68 -5.24 -0.85
N PHE A 87 6.73 -4.74 -1.50
CA PHE A 87 6.75 -4.39 -2.92
C PHE A 87 7.41 -5.44 -3.83
N TYR A 88 7.93 -6.53 -3.27
CA TYR A 88 8.58 -7.63 -4.00
C TYR A 88 7.61 -8.78 -4.27
#